data_AF-A0A8K0KTF5-F1
#
_entry.id   AF-A0A8K0KTF5-F1
#
_cell.length_a   1.000
_cell.length_b   1.000
_cell.length_c   1.000
_cell.angle_alpha   90.00
_cell.angle_beta   90.00
_cell.angle_gamma   90.00
#
_symmetry.space_group_name_H-M   'P 1'
#
loop_
_entity.id
_entity.type
_entity.pdbx_description
1 polymer ?
#
loop_
_entity_poly.entity_id
_entity_poly.type
_entity_poly.pdbx_seq_one_letter_code
_entity_poly.pdbx_strand_id
1 'polypeptide(L)'
;MKVDALASVYAGLELLGTMHSSTGVEVDAKLLENGHGLDITTILFSVGSFVSSHLMTLRTSSNPEHAKAKHHLAGIRPKKRYPQDIRKFSRAFEVSYALDGLNMGSSAEGNLIFSQKSFVPRSAMVNLTTDLFGHSFNLMEVGIRAENVDHVLESLFGPRGYFKMHSANDVMNEGYDRQMNIVQQVKERLRNYRGGKRGKRAITREMVAAFDKKVGHSVDHEDHSLDLDFHLKMFGSEVSWMNYHGNLMELMPEKLVNKFFDGMDDGINKAKDLKLDFSPNFAVFDTELIYPTGAGFSLSLAASAHASVNLGLESQVDLPAVFKDPGNAKFKVKLMP
;
A
#
# COMPACT_ATOMS: atom_id res chain seq x y z
N MET A 1 21.10 -8.81 -19.78
CA MET A 1 21.34 -10.09 -19.10
C MET A 1 22.31 -10.87 -19.97
N LYS A 2 23.56 -11.06 -19.52
CA LYS A 2 24.52 -11.94 -20.20
C LYS A 2 24.46 -13.29 -19.51
N VAL A 3 24.34 -14.36 -20.29
CA VAL A 3 24.34 -15.73 -19.81
C VAL A 3 25.66 -16.33 -20.28
N ASP A 4 26.60 -16.54 -19.36
CA ASP A 4 27.88 -17.17 -19.66
C ASP A 4 27.77 -18.65 -19.25
N ALA A 5 27.55 -19.53 -20.23
CA ALA A 5 27.47 -20.96 -20.00
C ALA A 5 28.89 -21.57 -20.01
N LEU A 6 29.55 -21.57 -18.86
CA LEU A 6 30.81 -22.31 -18.64
C LEU A 6 30.51 -23.57 -17.82
N ALA A 7 30.30 -24.69 -18.50
CA ALA A 7 30.21 -26.00 -17.87
C ALA A 7 31.61 -26.46 -17.45
N SER A 8 32.01 -26.20 -16.20
CA SER A 8 33.19 -26.81 -15.60
C SER A 8 32.77 -27.94 -14.66
N VAL A 9 33.12 -29.16 -15.05
CA VAL A 9 32.84 -30.38 -14.28
C VAL A 9 33.94 -30.52 -13.22
N TYR A 10 33.60 -30.27 -11.96
CA TYR A 10 34.43 -30.68 -10.81
C TYR A 10 33.54 -31.36 -9.78
N ALA A 11 33.76 -32.66 -9.57
CA ALA A 11 33.14 -33.52 -8.56
C ALA A 11 31.59 -33.51 -8.54
N GLY A 12 30.97 -34.38 -9.37
CA GLY A 12 29.59 -34.86 -9.17
C GLY A 12 28.44 -33.88 -9.39
N LEU A 13 28.67 -32.56 -9.42
CA LEU A 13 27.65 -31.56 -9.74
C LEU A 13 27.95 -30.87 -11.07
N GLU A 14 27.03 -30.99 -12.03
CA GLU A 14 27.04 -30.18 -13.25
C GLU A 14 26.42 -28.81 -12.96
N LEU A 15 27.24 -27.76 -13.06
CA LEU A 15 26.77 -26.38 -13.01
C LEU A 15 26.09 -26.05 -14.35
N LEU A 16 24.80 -25.71 -14.27
CA LEU A 16 23.92 -25.50 -15.43
C LEU A 16 24.10 -24.08 -16.01
N GLY A 17 24.47 -23.12 -15.17
CA GLY A 17 24.86 -21.78 -15.59
C GLY A 17 24.92 -20.78 -14.42
N THR A 18 25.70 -19.72 -14.59
CA THR A 18 25.69 -18.55 -13.73
C THR A 18 25.03 -17.39 -14.48
N MET A 19 24.15 -16.67 -13.80
CA MET A 19 23.47 -15.50 -14.35
C MET A 19 23.86 -14.25 -13.57
N HIS A 20 24.36 -13.25 -14.30
CA HIS A 20 24.69 -11.94 -13.74
C HIS A 20 23.63 -10.91 -14.11
N SER A 21 23.03 -10.30 -13.09
CA SER A 21 22.17 -9.13 -13.25
C SER A 21 23.01 -7.86 -13.37
N SER A 22 22.53 -6.88 -14.15
CA SER A 22 23.08 -5.52 -14.18
C SER A 22 23.03 -4.82 -12.83
N THR A 23 22.20 -5.31 -11.91
CA THR A 23 22.10 -4.84 -10.52
C THR A 23 23.08 -5.53 -9.57
N GLY A 24 24.02 -6.34 -10.08
CA GLY A 24 25.04 -7.04 -9.30
C GLY A 24 24.55 -8.30 -8.58
N VAL A 25 23.36 -8.80 -8.92
CA VAL A 25 22.84 -10.07 -8.41
C VAL A 25 23.41 -11.22 -9.24
N GLU A 26 24.10 -12.14 -8.58
CA GLU A 26 24.62 -13.37 -9.16
C GLU A 26 23.77 -14.56 -8.68
N VAL A 27 23.29 -15.35 -9.64
CA VAL A 27 22.46 -16.54 -9.41
C VAL A 27 23.14 -17.74 -10.07
N ASP A 28 23.43 -18.74 -9.26
CA ASP A 28 24.00 -20.01 -9.70
C ASP A 28 22.89 -21.07 -9.74
N ALA A 29 22.77 -21.76 -10.86
CA ALA A 29 21.90 -22.92 -11.00
C ALA A 29 22.76 -24.18 -11.20
N LYS A 30 22.54 -25.20 -10.36
CA LYS A 30 23.23 -26.49 -10.42
C LYS A 30 22.23 -27.62 -10.54
N LEU A 31 22.54 -28.61 -11.38
CA LEU A 31 21.75 -29.83 -11.41
C LEU A 31 22.13 -30.69 -10.20
N LEU A 32 21.13 -31.21 -9.49
CA LEU A 32 21.36 -32.16 -8.41
C LEU A 32 21.71 -33.54 -8.98
N GLU A 33 22.59 -34.27 -8.30
CA GLU A 33 23.01 -35.63 -8.66
C GLU A 33 21.78 -36.50 -9.01
N ASN A 34 21.88 -37.21 -10.15
CA ASN A 34 20.84 -38.04 -10.78
C ASN A 34 19.71 -37.29 -11.54
N GLY A 35 19.83 -35.98 -11.81
CA GLY A 35 18.92 -35.26 -12.71
C GLY A 35 17.51 -34.99 -12.17
N HIS A 36 17.26 -35.30 -10.88
CA HIS A 36 15.94 -35.20 -10.26
C HIS A 36 15.65 -33.87 -9.55
N GLY A 37 16.49 -32.85 -9.73
CA GLY A 37 16.20 -31.52 -9.18
C GLY A 37 17.25 -30.46 -9.52
N LEU A 38 16.88 -29.21 -9.29
CA LEU A 38 17.68 -28.02 -9.56
C LEU A 38 17.97 -27.29 -8.25
N ASP A 39 19.24 -27.00 -7.98
CA ASP A 39 19.68 -26.17 -6.87
C ASP A 39 19.92 -24.75 -7.38
N ILE A 40 19.20 -23.78 -6.80
CA ILE A 40 19.39 -22.36 -7.10
C ILE A 40 20.01 -21.70 -5.87
N THR A 41 21.18 -21.09 -6.06
CA THR A 41 21.89 -20.38 -5.01
C THR A 41 22.15 -18.94 -5.44
N THR A 42 21.77 -18.00 -4.58
CA THR A 42 22.10 -16.58 -4.70
C THR A 42 23.11 -16.19 -3.62
N ILE A 43 24.09 -15.35 -4.00
CA ILE A 43 25.07 -14.79 -3.06
C ILE A 43 24.36 -13.88 -2.04
N LEU A 44 23.44 -13.05 -2.54
CA LEU A 44 22.69 -12.10 -1.74
C LEU A 44 21.66 -12.77 -0.83
N PHE A 45 21.77 -12.53 0.48
CA PHE A 45 20.84 -13.08 1.48
C PHE A 45 19.40 -12.57 1.34
N SER A 46 19.17 -11.29 1.01
CA SER A 46 17.80 -10.75 0.87
C SER A 46 17.04 -11.43 -0.28
N VAL A 47 17.67 -11.58 -1.44
CA VAL A 47 17.03 -12.28 -2.58
C VAL A 47 16.90 -13.78 -2.31
N GLY A 48 17.95 -14.42 -1.79
CA GLY A 48 17.91 -15.85 -1.51
C GLY A 48 16.88 -16.25 -0.45
N SER A 49 16.70 -15.43 0.60
CA SER A 49 15.64 -15.64 1.61
C SER A 49 14.24 -15.48 1.03
N PHE A 50 14.03 -14.48 0.17
CA PHE A 50 12.76 -14.30 -0.53
C PHE A 50 12.46 -15.48 -1.44
N VAL A 51 13.38 -15.85 -2.33
CA VAL A 51 13.19 -16.95 -3.28
C VAL A 51 12.97 -18.27 -2.54
N SER A 52 13.78 -18.57 -1.53
CA SER A 52 13.64 -19.81 -0.75
C SER A 52 12.30 -19.87 0.00
N SER A 53 11.86 -18.76 0.61
CA SER A 53 10.56 -18.72 1.28
C SER A 53 9.40 -18.80 0.28
N HIS A 54 9.46 -18.10 -0.84
CA HIS A 54 8.43 -18.16 -1.87
C HIS A 54 8.29 -19.56 -2.49
N LEU A 55 9.40 -20.24 -2.79
CA LEU A 55 9.37 -21.63 -3.24
C LEU A 55 8.81 -22.59 -2.19
N MET A 56 9.09 -22.35 -0.90
CA MET A 56 8.51 -23.15 0.19
C MET A 56 7.00 -22.92 0.26
N THR A 57 6.57 -21.66 0.21
CA THR A 57 5.18 -21.23 0.24
C THR A 57 4.37 -21.84 -0.90
N LEU A 58 4.87 -21.76 -2.15
CA LEU A 58 4.24 -22.39 -3.32
C LEU A 58 4.08 -23.92 -3.17
N ARG A 59 5.01 -24.58 -2.47
CA ARG A 59 4.95 -26.03 -2.24
C ARG A 59 3.95 -26.40 -1.15
N THR A 60 3.80 -25.59 -0.12
CA THR A 60 2.84 -25.82 0.98
C THR A 60 1.46 -25.27 0.68
N SER A 61 1.34 -24.39 -0.31
CA SER A 61 0.09 -23.79 -0.74
C SER A 61 -0.95 -24.85 -1.11
N SER A 62 -2.17 -24.62 -0.64
CA SER A 62 -3.39 -25.33 -1.01
C SER A 62 -4.24 -24.55 -2.01
N ASN A 63 -3.76 -23.38 -2.48
CA ASN A 63 -4.43 -22.56 -3.49
C ASN A 63 -4.39 -23.29 -4.86
N PRO A 64 -5.54 -23.52 -5.53
CA PRO A 64 -5.60 -24.09 -6.88
C PRO A 64 -4.80 -23.31 -7.92
N GLU A 65 -4.71 -21.99 -7.79
CA GLU A 65 -3.92 -21.13 -8.68
C GLU A 65 -2.44 -21.54 -8.67
N HIS A 66 -1.93 -21.92 -7.50
CA HIS A 66 -0.55 -22.32 -7.30
C HIS A 66 -0.27 -23.77 -7.75
N ALA A 67 -1.27 -24.55 -8.15
CA ALA A 67 -1.08 -25.95 -8.53
C ALA A 67 -0.13 -26.12 -9.73
N LYS A 68 -0.26 -25.26 -10.75
CA LYS A 68 0.64 -25.28 -11.93
C LYS A 68 2.07 -24.91 -11.54
N ALA A 69 2.22 -23.83 -10.76
CA ALA A 69 3.52 -23.37 -10.29
C ALA A 69 4.20 -24.44 -9.41
N LYS A 70 3.44 -25.07 -8.50
CA LYS A 70 3.87 -26.17 -7.66
C LYS A 70 4.34 -27.37 -8.49
N HIS A 71 3.61 -27.73 -9.55
CA HIS A 71 4.01 -28.83 -10.43
C HIS A 71 5.37 -28.58 -11.10
N HIS A 72 5.58 -27.39 -11.66
CA HIS A 72 6.82 -27.06 -12.36
C HIS A 72 8.01 -26.74 -11.44
N LEU A 73 7.75 -26.15 -10.26
CA LEU A 73 8.79 -25.66 -9.36
C LEU A 73 9.11 -26.62 -8.21
N ALA A 74 8.37 -27.73 -8.04
CA ALA A 74 8.61 -28.72 -6.98
C ALA A 74 10.01 -29.35 -7.02
N GLY A 75 10.63 -29.41 -8.21
CA GLY A 75 11.99 -29.92 -8.41
C GLY A 75 13.09 -28.94 -8.00
N ILE A 76 12.77 -27.67 -7.73
CA ILE A 76 13.74 -26.65 -7.34
C ILE A 76 13.90 -26.66 -5.82
N ARG A 77 15.09 -27.00 -5.33
CA ARG A 77 15.40 -27.09 -3.90
C ARG A 77 16.73 -26.41 -3.59
N PRO A 78 16.71 -25.15 -3.13
CA PRO A 78 17.91 -24.46 -2.67
C PRO A 78 18.56 -25.24 -1.51
N LYS A 79 19.80 -25.70 -1.67
CA LYS A 79 20.55 -26.36 -0.58
C LYS A 79 21.05 -25.35 0.46
N LYS A 80 21.36 -24.12 0.02
CA LYS A 80 21.83 -23.05 0.89
C LYS A 80 20.72 -22.62 1.85
N ARG A 81 21.01 -22.65 3.15
CA ARG A 81 20.10 -22.11 4.17
C ARG A 81 20.25 -20.60 4.24
N TYR A 82 19.14 -19.90 4.04
CA TYR A 82 19.05 -18.47 4.24
C TYR A 82 18.50 -18.16 5.62
N PRO A 83 18.96 -17.09 6.27
CA PRO A 83 18.40 -16.65 7.54
C PRO A 83 16.92 -16.27 7.37
N GLN A 84 16.11 -16.62 8.35
CA GLN A 84 14.65 -16.49 8.32
C GLN A 84 14.11 -15.43 9.28
N ASP A 85 14.93 -14.46 9.70
CA ASP A 85 14.45 -13.41 10.59
C ASP A 85 13.50 -12.46 9.85
N ILE A 86 12.25 -12.40 10.31
CA ILE A 86 11.18 -11.56 9.76
C ILE A 86 11.49 -10.06 9.85
N ARG A 87 12.43 -9.66 10.72
CA ARG A 87 12.75 -8.24 10.98
C ARG A 87 13.85 -7.70 10.06
N LYS A 88 14.51 -8.56 9.29
CA LYS A 88 15.71 -8.18 8.52
C LYS A 88 15.78 -8.78 7.13
N PHE A 89 15.11 -9.90 6.88
CA PHE A 89 15.20 -10.62 5.61
C PHE A 89 13.87 -10.63 4.88
N SER A 90 13.96 -10.52 3.55
CA SER A 90 12.80 -10.58 2.66
C SER A 90 12.16 -11.96 2.69
N ARG A 91 10.84 -12.01 2.73
CA ARG A 91 10.09 -13.27 2.81
C ARG A 91 8.75 -13.18 2.10
N ALA A 92 8.34 -14.30 1.53
CA ALA A 92 6.97 -14.56 1.12
C ALA A 92 6.35 -15.56 2.10
N PHE A 93 5.14 -15.29 2.58
CA PHE A 93 4.35 -16.19 3.41
C PHE A 93 2.95 -16.35 2.83
N GLU A 94 2.35 -17.51 2.99
CA GLU A 94 0.97 -17.77 2.59
C GLU A 94 0.31 -18.63 3.66
N VAL A 95 -0.94 -18.31 3.95
CA VAL A 95 -1.84 -19.16 4.71
C VAL A 95 -3.00 -19.49 3.77
N SER A 96 -3.11 -20.77 3.40
CA SER A 96 -4.22 -21.25 2.55
C SER A 96 -4.95 -22.40 3.20
N TYR A 97 -6.27 -22.40 3.04
CA TYR A 97 -7.19 -23.41 3.53
C TYR A 97 -8.12 -23.82 2.39
N ALA A 98 -8.29 -25.12 2.17
CA ALA A 98 -9.16 -25.67 1.15
C ALA A 98 -10.10 -26.72 1.75
N LEU A 99 -11.39 -26.62 1.40
CA LEU A 99 -12.45 -27.54 1.74
C LEU A 99 -12.86 -28.31 0.49
N ASP A 100 -12.24 -29.47 0.28
CA ASP A 100 -12.48 -30.32 -0.89
C ASP A 100 -13.95 -30.73 -1.04
N GLY A 101 -14.68 -30.92 0.08
CA GLY A 101 -16.08 -31.32 0.07
C GLY A 101 -17.05 -30.27 -0.48
N LEU A 102 -16.67 -28.98 -0.49
CA LEU A 102 -17.48 -27.88 -1.00
C LEU A 102 -16.85 -27.20 -2.22
N ASN A 103 -15.67 -27.64 -2.67
CA ASN A 103 -14.84 -26.94 -3.67
C ASN A 103 -14.65 -25.45 -3.33
N MET A 104 -14.40 -25.16 -2.04
CA MET A 104 -14.18 -23.82 -1.54
C MET A 104 -12.78 -23.71 -0.93
N GLY A 105 -12.10 -22.59 -1.16
CA GLY A 105 -10.78 -22.29 -0.64
C GLY A 105 -10.63 -20.83 -0.26
N SER A 106 -9.66 -20.54 0.59
CA SER A 106 -9.26 -19.18 0.93
C SER A 106 -7.76 -19.15 1.15
N SER A 107 -7.08 -18.17 0.57
CA SER A 107 -5.65 -17.96 0.69
C SER A 107 -5.34 -16.50 1.02
N ALA A 108 -4.41 -16.30 1.94
CA ALA A 108 -3.87 -15.00 2.29
C ALA A 108 -2.35 -15.06 2.09
N GLU A 109 -1.86 -14.26 1.17
CA GLU A 109 -0.44 -14.15 0.81
C GLU A 109 0.12 -12.84 1.32
N GLY A 110 1.36 -12.87 1.78
CA GLY A 110 2.09 -11.68 2.18
C GLY A 110 3.53 -11.70 1.70
N ASN A 111 3.95 -10.60 1.08
CA ASN A 111 5.29 -10.40 0.55
C ASN A 111 5.95 -9.23 1.26
N LEU A 112 7.10 -9.48 1.87
CA LEU A 112 7.93 -8.48 2.56
C LEU A 112 9.29 -8.43 1.88
N ILE A 113 9.70 -7.25 1.41
CA ILE A 113 10.96 -7.05 0.70
C ILE A 113 11.82 -6.05 1.47
N PHE A 114 13.00 -6.51 1.90
CA PHE A 114 14.03 -5.74 2.57
C PHE A 114 15.16 -5.34 1.61
N SER A 115 15.65 -4.12 1.78
CA SER A 115 16.89 -3.67 1.13
C SER A 115 18.12 -4.19 1.90
N GLN A 116 19.26 -4.33 1.22
CA GLN A 116 20.49 -4.82 1.87
C GLN A 116 21.09 -3.81 2.86
N LYS A 117 20.80 -2.52 2.64
CA LYS A 117 21.39 -1.39 3.38
C LYS A 117 20.45 -0.84 4.45
N SER A 118 19.22 -1.34 4.53
CA SER A 118 18.17 -0.83 5.42
C SER A 118 17.67 -1.93 6.35
N PHE A 119 17.35 -1.55 7.60
CA PHE A 119 16.70 -2.44 8.57
C PHE A 119 15.17 -2.44 8.45
N VAL A 120 14.63 -1.69 7.49
CA VAL A 120 13.21 -1.47 7.29
C VAL A 120 12.80 -2.10 5.97
N PRO A 121 11.63 -2.75 5.89
CA PRO A 121 11.16 -3.27 4.62
C PRO A 121 10.95 -2.12 3.63
N ARG A 122 11.52 -2.27 2.44
CA ARG A 122 11.28 -1.37 1.31
C ARG A 122 9.87 -1.54 0.77
N SER A 123 9.31 -2.75 0.80
CA SER A 123 7.91 -2.95 0.45
C SER A 123 7.26 -4.05 1.26
N ALA A 124 5.96 -3.89 1.45
CA ALA A 124 5.09 -4.87 2.07
C ALA A 124 3.81 -4.96 1.24
N MET A 125 3.36 -6.17 0.96
CA MET A 125 2.17 -6.46 0.17
C MET A 125 1.41 -7.59 0.83
N VAL A 126 0.09 -7.49 0.84
CA VAL A 126 -0.83 -8.53 1.29
C VAL A 126 -1.88 -8.73 0.22
N ASN A 127 -2.11 -9.99 -0.16
CA ASN A 127 -3.10 -10.39 -1.16
C ASN A 127 -4.05 -11.43 -0.54
N LEU A 128 -5.36 -11.26 -0.74
CA LEU A 128 -6.41 -12.13 -0.25
C LEU A 128 -7.18 -12.69 -1.43
N THR A 129 -7.20 -14.02 -1.56
CA THR A 129 -7.88 -14.75 -2.62
C THR A 129 -8.84 -15.77 -2.02
N THR A 130 -9.99 -15.98 -2.67
CA THR A 130 -10.93 -17.04 -2.31
C THR A 130 -11.23 -17.90 -3.52
N ASP A 131 -11.29 -19.21 -3.33
CA ASP A 131 -11.68 -20.16 -4.36
C ASP A 131 -13.12 -20.60 -4.12
N LEU A 132 -13.96 -20.53 -5.15
CA LEU A 132 -15.36 -20.97 -5.09
C LEU A 132 -15.66 -21.76 -6.37
N PHE A 133 -16.15 -22.99 -6.21
CA PHE A 133 -16.53 -23.87 -7.33
C PHE A 133 -15.40 -24.11 -8.35
N GLY A 134 -14.14 -24.11 -7.90
CA GLY A 134 -12.97 -24.29 -8.76
C GLY A 134 -12.48 -23.04 -9.48
N HIS A 135 -13.05 -21.87 -9.19
CA HIS A 135 -12.59 -20.56 -9.68
C HIS A 135 -11.98 -19.74 -8.54
N SER A 136 -10.81 -19.16 -8.80
CA SER A 136 -10.09 -18.29 -7.86
C SER A 136 -10.48 -16.82 -8.08
N PHE A 137 -10.87 -16.14 -7.01
CA PHE A 137 -11.26 -14.74 -6.98
C PHE A 137 -10.32 -13.96 -6.07
N ASN A 138 -9.55 -13.03 -6.63
CA ASN A 138 -8.76 -12.08 -5.86
C ASN A 138 -9.72 -11.08 -5.20
N LEU A 139 -9.87 -11.12 -3.88
CA LEU A 139 -10.78 -10.23 -3.15
C LEU A 139 -10.15 -8.86 -2.97
N MET A 140 -8.91 -8.82 -2.49
CA MET A 140 -8.23 -7.59 -2.14
C MET A 140 -6.72 -7.78 -2.13
N GLU A 141 -6.02 -6.80 -2.67
CA GLU A 141 -4.57 -6.70 -2.65
C GLU A 141 -4.20 -5.28 -2.20
N VAL A 142 -3.41 -5.20 -1.12
CA VAL A 142 -2.92 -3.95 -0.55
C VAL A 142 -1.42 -4.02 -0.49
N GLY A 143 -0.74 -2.96 -0.90
CA GLY A 143 0.67 -2.86 -0.62
C GLY A 143 1.20 -1.45 -0.53
N ILE A 144 2.34 -1.37 0.13
CA ILE A 144 3.06 -0.16 0.41
C ILE A 144 4.51 -0.37 0.00
N ARG A 145 5.09 0.64 -0.64
CA ARG A 145 6.52 0.74 -0.90
C ARG A 145 7.01 2.03 -0.25
N ALA A 146 8.16 1.96 0.37
CA ALA A 146 8.78 3.07 1.03
C ALA A 146 10.28 3.08 0.74
N GLU A 147 10.81 4.20 0.28
CA GLU A 147 12.24 4.42 0.07
C GLU A 147 12.72 5.59 0.94
N ASN A 148 14.02 5.58 1.28
CA ASN A 148 14.66 6.59 2.13
C ASN A 148 14.06 6.77 3.54
N VAL A 149 13.34 5.76 4.05
CA VAL A 149 12.75 5.76 5.41
C VAL A 149 13.82 5.76 6.52
N ASP A 150 15.03 5.31 6.21
CA ASP A 150 16.13 5.15 7.17
C ASP A 150 16.47 6.46 7.88
N HIS A 151 16.56 7.58 7.15
CA HIS A 151 16.87 8.90 7.72
C HIS A 151 15.78 9.40 8.67
N VAL A 152 14.52 9.14 8.31
CA VAL A 152 13.36 9.50 9.12
C VAL A 152 13.37 8.70 10.41
N LEU A 153 13.62 7.40 10.33
CA LEU A 153 13.68 6.54 11.50
C LEU A 153 14.90 6.83 12.38
N GLU A 154 16.03 7.26 11.81
CA GLU A 154 17.16 7.74 12.57
C GLU A 154 16.82 9.02 13.35
N SER A 155 16.07 9.94 12.75
CA SER A 155 15.62 11.17 13.43
C SER A 155 14.68 10.89 14.61
N LEU A 156 13.92 9.78 14.54
CA LEU A 156 12.96 9.38 15.57
C LEU A 156 13.59 8.47 16.63
N PHE A 157 14.29 7.42 16.22
CA PHE A 157 14.77 6.30 17.06
C PHE A 157 16.30 6.23 17.18
N GLY A 158 17.04 7.11 16.52
CA GLY A 158 18.50 7.16 16.59
C GLY A 158 19.05 7.55 17.97
N PRO A 159 20.38 7.57 18.15
CA PRO A 159 21.02 7.92 19.42
C PRO A 159 20.68 9.33 19.92
N ARG A 160 20.38 10.26 19.00
CA ARG A 160 19.86 11.61 19.26
C ARG A 160 18.39 11.76 18.84
N GLY A 161 17.67 10.64 18.72
CA GLY A 161 16.30 10.60 18.27
C GLY A 161 15.31 11.01 19.36
N TYR A 162 14.17 11.54 18.93
CA TYR A 162 13.07 12.00 19.80
C TYR A 162 12.71 10.99 20.90
N PHE A 163 12.66 9.69 20.57
CA PHE A 163 12.23 8.64 21.50
C PHE A 163 13.28 8.20 22.53
N LYS A 164 14.56 8.56 22.35
CA LYS A 164 15.61 8.26 23.35
C LYS A 164 15.88 9.39 24.33
N MET A 165 15.57 10.63 23.96
CA MET A 165 15.73 11.80 24.84
C MET A 165 14.59 11.95 25.85
N HIS A 166 13.41 11.41 25.55
CA HIS A 166 12.24 11.44 26.42
C HIS A 166 12.00 10.05 27.04
N SER A 167 11.74 9.97 28.35
CA SER A 167 11.41 8.70 29.02
C SER A 167 10.16 8.06 28.42
N ALA A 168 10.04 6.74 28.40
CA ALA A 168 8.91 6.04 27.77
C ALA A 168 7.54 6.52 28.28
N ASN A 169 7.45 6.91 29.56
CA ASN A 169 6.25 7.50 30.15
C ASN A 169 6.03 8.95 29.70
N ASP A 170 7.08 9.74 29.49
CA ASP A 170 6.98 11.12 29.01
C ASP A 170 6.56 11.16 27.55
N VAL A 171 7.11 10.28 26.70
CA VAL A 171 6.67 10.13 25.30
C VAL A 171 5.20 9.71 25.22
N MET A 172 4.77 8.79 26.09
CA MET A 172 3.40 8.30 26.09
C MET A 172 2.41 9.38 26.57
N ASN A 173 2.77 10.13 27.62
CA ASN A 173 1.99 11.27 28.10
C ASN A 173 1.99 12.42 27.07
N GLU A 174 3.13 12.75 26.46
CA GLU A 174 3.23 13.72 25.36
C GLU A 174 2.43 13.28 24.13
N GLY A 175 2.36 11.98 23.84
CA GLY A 175 1.54 11.42 22.77
C GLY A 175 0.05 11.56 23.05
N TYR A 176 -0.38 11.26 24.28
CA TYR A 176 -1.75 11.46 24.75
C TYR A 176 -2.12 12.95 24.76
N ASP A 177 -1.23 13.82 25.26
CA ASP A 177 -1.42 15.26 25.30
C ASP A 177 -1.43 15.87 23.89
N ARG A 178 -0.58 15.40 22.97
CA ARG A 178 -0.65 15.79 21.54
C ARG A 178 -1.97 15.39 20.91
N GLN A 179 -2.43 14.16 21.14
CA GLN A 179 -3.71 13.71 20.61
C GLN A 179 -4.86 14.55 21.18
N MET A 180 -4.85 14.82 22.48
CA MET A 180 -5.85 15.67 23.14
C MET A 180 -5.78 17.11 22.65
N ASN A 181 -4.59 17.66 22.41
CA ASN A 181 -4.38 18.98 21.83
C ASN A 181 -4.90 19.06 20.39
N ILE A 182 -4.68 18.04 19.56
CA ILE A 182 -5.25 17.98 18.21
C ILE A 182 -6.78 17.92 18.28
N VAL A 183 -7.34 17.08 19.15
CA VAL A 183 -8.79 16.99 19.35
C VAL A 183 -9.35 18.32 19.85
N GLN A 184 -8.67 19.01 20.76
CA GLN A 184 -9.05 20.34 21.21
C GLN A 184 -8.91 21.38 20.11
N GLN A 185 -7.83 21.40 19.32
CA GLN A 185 -7.67 22.29 18.18
C GLN A 185 -8.79 22.10 17.15
N VAL A 186 -9.14 20.85 16.83
CA VAL A 186 -10.28 20.51 15.97
C VAL A 186 -11.59 21.02 16.60
N LYS A 187 -11.82 20.75 17.89
CA LYS A 187 -13.03 21.19 18.61
C LYS A 187 -13.15 22.71 18.70
N GLU A 188 -12.06 23.42 18.92
CA GLU A 188 -12.01 24.88 18.96
C GLU A 188 -12.20 25.50 17.58
N ARG A 189 -11.57 24.95 16.54
CA ARG A 189 -11.80 25.38 15.15
C ARG A 189 -13.27 25.16 14.77
N LEU A 190 -13.84 23.99 15.07
CA LEU A 190 -15.27 23.69 14.88
C LEU A 190 -16.20 24.63 15.68
N ARG A 191 -15.83 25.01 16.91
CA ARG A 191 -16.56 25.99 17.73
C ARG A 191 -16.49 27.39 17.11
N ASN A 192 -15.37 27.78 16.51
CA ASN A 192 -15.22 29.07 15.84
C ASN A 192 -16.09 29.16 14.58
N TYR A 193 -16.30 28.05 13.85
CA TYR A 193 -17.29 27.98 12.77
C TYR A 193 -18.74 28.04 13.28
N ARG A 194 -19.06 27.36 14.39
CA ARG A 194 -20.42 27.36 14.97
C ARG A 194 -20.79 28.64 15.73
N GLY A 195 -19.82 29.42 16.19
CA GLY A 195 -20.02 30.52 17.15
C GLY A 195 -19.98 31.94 16.57
N GLY A 196 -20.00 32.12 15.24
CA GLY A 196 -20.07 33.45 14.60
C GLY A 196 -18.90 34.40 14.87
N LYS A 197 -17.80 33.95 15.50
CA LYS A 197 -16.62 34.77 15.76
C LYS A 197 -15.65 34.67 14.60
N ARG A 198 -15.71 35.69 13.74
CA ARG A 198 -14.76 36.14 12.72
C ARG A 198 -13.45 35.35 12.64
N GLY A 199 -13.17 34.85 11.44
CA GLY A 199 -11.87 34.33 11.02
C GLY A 199 -10.71 35.22 11.45
N LYS A 200 -9.61 34.57 11.82
CA LYS A 200 -8.36 35.26 12.08
C LYS A 200 -7.99 36.08 10.83
N ARG A 201 -7.52 37.29 11.13
CA ARG A 201 -7.10 38.34 10.21
C ARG A 201 -6.29 37.77 9.04
N ALA A 202 -6.52 38.36 7.86
CA ALA A 202 -5.74 38.19 6.66
C ALA A 202 -4.25 38.01 6.99
N ILE A 203 -3.68 36.91 6.51
CA ILE A 203 -2.24 36.70 6.52
C ILE A 203 -1.66 37.85 5.70
N THR A 204 -1.04 38.83 6.37
CA THR A 204 -0.40 39.96 5.70
C THR A 204 0.63 39.39 4.72
N ARG A 205 0.72 39.94 3.51
CA ARG A 205 1.72 39.53 2.49
C ARG A 205 3.14 39.45 3.05
N GLU A 206 3.44 40.18 4.11
CA GLU A 206 4.71 40.16 4.85
C GLU A 206 4.95 38.84 5.61
N MET A 207 3.92 38.19 6.15
CA MET A 207 4.01 36.87 6.79
C MET A 207 4.10 35.74 5.77
N VAL A 208 3.42 35.87 4.63
CA VAL A 208 3.59 34.95 3.49
C VAL A 208 5.01 35.08 2.92
N ALA A 209 5.49 36.32 2.73
CA ALA A 209 6.85 36.58 2.25
C ALA A 209 7.92 36.15 3.27
N ALA A 210 7.68 36.23 4.57
CA ALA A 210 8.60 35.71 5.60
C ALA A 210 8.62 34.17 5.65
N PHE A 211 7.52 33.52 5.24
CA PHE A 211 7.46 32.07 5.05
C PHE A 211 8.17 31.66 3.76
N ASP A 212 7.91 32.37 2.65
CA ASP A 212 8.52 32.15 1.34
C ASP A 212 10.05 32.36 1.38
N LYS A 213 10.50 33.39 2.12
CA LYS A 213 11.93 33.68 2.33
C LYS A 213 12.63 32.73 3.30
N LYS A 214 11.88 31.92 4.07
CA LYS A 214 12.41 30.80 4.88
C LYS A 214 12.32 29.44 4.20
N VAL A 215 11.59 29.34 3.09
CA VAL A 215 11.45 28.14 2.26
C VAL A 215 12.38 28.21 1.03
N GLY A 216 12.88 29.38 0.67
CA GLY A 216 13.91 29.58 -0.35
C GLY A 216 15.33 29.32 0.14
N HIS A 217 15.68 28.06 0.42
CA HIS A 217 17.07 27.61 0.31
C HIS A 217 17.08 26.25 -0.38
N SER A 218 17.17 26.29 -1.71
CA SER A 218 17.66 25.20 -2.54
C SER A 218 19.10 24.92 -2.13
N VAL A 219 19.28 24.01 -1.18
CA VAL A 219 20.58 23.42 -0.91
C VAL A 219 20.56 22.06 -1.59
N ASP A 220 21.42 21.94 -2.62
CA ASP A 220 21.80 20.69 -3.25
C ASP A 220 22.39 19.75 -2.19
N HIS A 221 21.52 19.01 -1.53
CA HIS A 221 21.85 17.90 -0.65
C HIS A 221 21.07 16.70 -1.16
N GLU A 222 21.79 15.60 -1.38
CA GLU A 222 21.33 14.33 -1.95
C GLU A 222 19.86 14.01 -1.60
N ASP A 223 19.09 13.55 -2.59
CA ASP A 223 17.66 13.18 -2.49
C ASP A 223 17.36 12.31 -1.26
N HIS A 224 17.08 12.94 -0.13
CA HIS A 224 16.60 12.32 1.11
C HIS A 224 15.09 12.52 1.30
N SER A 225 14.37 12.84 0.23
CA SER A 225 12.91 12.87 0.23
C SER A 225 12.37 11.46 0.47
N LEU A 226 11.34 11.38 1.31
CA LEU A 226 10.63 10.14 1.59
C LEU A 226 9.70 9.86 0.41
N ASP A 227 9.92 8.72 -0.23
CA ASP A 227 9.04 8.19 -1.27
C ASP A 227 8.15 7.11 -0.67
N LEU A 228 6.84 7.32 -0.73
CA LEU A 228 5.84 6.34 -0.31
C LEU A 228 4.87 6.06 -1.47
N ASP A 229 4.82 4.81 -1.92
CA ASP A 229 3.78 4.35 -2.82
C ASP A 229 2.79 3.48 -2.05
N PHE A 230 1.51 3.73 -2.25
CA PHE A 230 0.40 2.90 -1.77
C PHE A 230 -0.42 2.42 -2.95
N HIS A 231 -0.73 1.12 -2.98
CA HIS A 231 -1.64 0.54 -3.96
C HIS A 231 -2.72 -0.29 -3.29
N LEU A 232 -3.93 -0.18 -3.83
CA LEU A 232 -5.11 -0.94 -3.45
C LEU A 232 -5.77 -1.49 -4.71
N LYS A 233 -5.93 -2.81 -4.76
CA LYS A 233 -6.68 -3.55 -5.77
C LYS A 233 -7.78 -4.33 -5.07
N MET A 234 -8.97 -4.35 -5.65
CA MET A 234 -10.11 -5.12 -5.15
C MET A 234 -10.74 -5.87 -6.32
N PHE A 235 -11.13 -7.13 -6.12
CA PHE A 235 -11.75 -7.96 -7.18
C PHE A 235 -10.88 -8.06 -8.45
N GLY A 236 -9.56 -8.11 -8.27
CA GLY A 236 -8.60 -8.09 -9.39
C GLY A 236 -8.43 -6.74 -10.10
N SER A 237 -9.20 -5.72 -9.73
CA SER A 237 -9.19 -4.39 -10.36
C SER A 237 -8.46 -3.36 -9.50
N GLU A 238 -7.60 -2.54 -10.11
CA GLU A 238 -6.88 -1.47 -9.41
C GLU A 238 -7.86 -0.36 -9.01
N VAL A 239 -7.95 -0.08 -7.71
CA VAL A 239 -8.89 0.89 -7.14
C VAL A 239 -8.21 2.22 -6.89
N SER A 240 -7.00 2.18 -6.31
CA SER A 240 -6.28 3.38 -5.94
C SER A 240 -4.79 3.14 -5.95
N TRP A 241 -4.08 4.06 -6.59
CA TRP A 241 -2.64 4.19 -6.49
C TRP A 241 -2.32 5.60 -6.02
N MET A 242 -1.48 5.71 -4.99
CA MET A 242 -1.07 6.98 -4.42
C MET A 242 0.44 6.98 -4.28
N ASN A 243 1.09 8.01 -4.82
CA ASN A 243 2.50 8.28 -4.57
C ASN A 243 2.60 9.56 -3.74
N TYR A 244 3.40 9.50 -2.69
CA TYR A 244 3.78 10.64 -1.88
C TYR A 244 5.30 10.79 -1.94
N HIS A 245 5.74 11.91 -2.50
CA HIS A 245 7.11 12.37 -2.49
C HIS A 245 7.18 13.61 -1.59
N GLY A 246 7.86 13.53 -0.46
CA GLY A 246 7.97 14.70 0.41
C GLY A 246 8.69 14.46 1.72
N ASN A 247 8.69 15.48 2.58
CA ASN A 247 9.27 15.37 3.92
C ASN A 247 8.20 14.84 4.90
N LEU A 248 8.56 13.91 5.78
CA LEU A 248 7.64 13.35 6.79
C LEU A 248 7.02 14.46 7.69
N MET A 249 7.71 15.60 7.83
CA MET A 249 7.24 16.73 8.62
C MET A 249 5.96 17.38 8.07
N GLU A 250 5.53 17.07 6.85
CA GLU A 250 4.25 17.48 6.26
C GLU A 250 3.12 16.49 6.51
N LEU A 251 3.44 15.21 6.77
CA LEU A 251 2.47 14.16 7.14
C LEU A 251 2.10 14.20 8.63
N MET A 252 2.66 15.15 9.41
CA MET A 252 2.30 15.30 10.81
C MET A 252 0.81 15.66 10.96
N PRO A 253 0.08 15.01 11.90
CA PRO A 253 -1.36 15.21 12.07
C PRO A 253 -1.78 16.68 12.23
N GLU A 254 -0.98 17.48 12.94
CA GLU A 254 -1.26 18.90 13.16
C GLU A 254 -1.25 19.73 11.87
N LYS A 255 -0.29 19.47 10.96
CA LYS A 255 -0.23 20.17 9.67
C LYS A 255 -1.32 19.70 8.72
N LEU A 256 -1.66 18.41 8.74
CA LEU A 256 -2.74 17.84 7.95
C LEU A 256 -4.10 18.46 8.35
N VAL A 257 -4.35 18.56 9.66
CA VAL A 257 -5.56 19.19 10.20
C VAL A 257 -5.63 20.67 9.80
N ASN A 258 -4.53 21.42 9.92
CA ASN A 258 -4.50 22.83 9.51
C ASN A 258 -4.77 22.99 8.01
N LYS A 259 -4.08 22.21 7.15
CA LYS A 259 -4.27 22.24 5.69
C LYS A 259 -5.70 21.86 5.29
N PHE A 260 -6.32 20.91 5.99
CA PHE A 260 -7.72 20.53 5.80
C PHE A 260 -8.66 21.70 6.13
N PHE A 261 -8.49 22.36 7.27
CA PHE A 261 -9.32 23.51 7.65
C PHE A 261 -9.09 24.73 6.75
N ASP A 262 -7.85 25.00 6.35
CA ASP A 262 -7.53 26.12 5.46
C ASP A 262 -8.12 25.88 4.05
N GLY A 263 -8.10 24.63 3.57
CA GLY A 263 -8.80 24.25 2.33
C GLY A 263 -10.32 24.30 2.44
N MET A 264 -10.88 23.94 3.60
CA MET A 264 -12.30 24.14 3.90
C MET A 264 -12.67 25.63 3.89
N ASP A 265 -11.86 26.51 4.47
CA ASP A 265 -12.08 27.97 4.45
C ASP A 265 -12.12 28.52 3.02
N ASP A 266 -11.19 28.09 2.18
CA ASP A 266 -11.18 28.47 0.76
C ASP A 266 -12.41 27.93 0.02
N GLY A 267 -12.81 26.69 0.29
CA GLY A 267 -14.02 26.06 -0.27
C GLY A 267 -15.31 26.77 0.15
N ILE A 268 -15.45 27.12 1.44
CA ILE A 268 -16.61 27.85 1.99
C ILE A 268 -16.73 29.24 1.34
N ASN A 269 -15.62 29.93 1.09
CA ASN A 269 -15.63 31.23 0.42
C ASN A 269 -16.03 31.15 -1.06
N LYS A 270 -15.80 30.02 -1.72
CA LYS A 270 -16.11 29.79 -3.15
C LYS A 270 -17.51 29.20 -3.39
N ALA A 271 -18.16 28.66 -2.37
CA ALA A 271 -19.39 27.88 -2.49
C ALA A 271 -20.70 28.71 -2.53
N LYS A 272 -20.73 29.82 -3.29
CA LYS A 272 -21.96 30.62 -3.47
C LYS A 272 -23.04 29.91 -4.30
N ASP A 273 -22.64 29.08 -5.26
CA ASP A 273 -23.51 28.22 -6.07
C ASP A 273 -22.82 26.88 -6.26
N LEU A 274 -23.08 25.93 -5.36
CA LEU A 274 -22.43 24.63 -5.39
C LEU A 274 -23.33 23.63 -6.10
N LYS A 275 -22.92 23.23 -7.30
CA LYS A 275 -23.49 22.11 -8.05
C LYS A 275 -22.47 20.99 -8.09
N LEU A 276 -22.72 19.92 -7.36
CA LEU A 276 -21.89 18.72 -7.37
C LEU A 276 -22.71 17.56 -7.90
N ASP A 277 -22.31 17.04 -9.04
CA ASP A 277 -22.84 15.80 -9.60
C ASP A 277 -21.77 14.72 -9.42
N PHE A 278 -22.05 13.74 -8.57
CA PHE A 278 -21.17 12.61 -8.29
C PHE A 278 -21.84 11.33 -8.75
N SER A 279 -21.27 10.69 -9.77
CA SER A 279 -21.85 9.52 -10.43
C SER A 279 -20.82 8.40 -10.69
N PRO A 280 -20.17 7.82 -9.66
CA PRO A 280 -19.30 6.68 -9.88
C PRO A 280 -20.08 5.42 -10.25
N ASN A 281 -19.52 4.65 -11.17
CA ASN A 281 -20.01 3.35 -11.58
C ASN A 281 -18.97 2.28 -11.20
N PHE A 282 -19.41 1.25 -10.50
CA PHE A 282 -18.59 0.15 -10.02
C PHE A 282 -19.08 -1.14 -10.67
N ALA A 283 -18.22 -1.86 -11.39
CA ALA A 283 -18.47 -3.26 -11.72
C ALA A 283 -18.14 -4.08 -10.47
N VAL A 284 -19.16 -4.64 -9.83
CA VAL A 284 -19.03 -5.37 -8.55
C VAL A 284 -18.59 -6.81 -8.81
N PHE A 285 -19.22 -7.48 -9.78
CA PHE A 285 -18.78 -8.78 -10.27
C PHE A 285 -19.21 -8.95 -11.73
N ASP A 286 -18.43 -9.73 -12.49
CA ASP A 286 -18.75 -10.16 -13.85
C ASP A 286 -18.17 -11.56 -14.04
N THR A 287 -19.01 -12.59 -13.98
CA THR A 287 -18.63 -14.00 -13.96
C THR A 287 -19.44 -14.78 -14.99
N GLU A 288 -18.77 -15.47 -15.89
CA GLU A 288 -19.40 -16.39 -16.85
C GLU A 288 -18.94 -17.84 -16.59
N LEU A 289 -19.90 -18.74 -16.38
CA LEU A 289 -19.70 -20.17 -16.16
C LEU A 289 -20.31 -20.95 -17.32
N ILE A 290 -19.49 -21.59 -18.14
CA ILE A 290 -19.95 -22.42 -19.27
C ILE A 290 -19.76 -23.89 -18.89
N TYR A 291 -20.87 -24.57 -18.58
CA TYR A 291 -20.88 -25.99 -18.23
C TYR A 291 -21.41 -26.86 -19.38
N PRO A 292 -20.61 -27.74 -20.00
CA PRO A 292 -21.09 -28.64 -21.04
C PRO A 292 -21.97 -29.73 -20.40
N THR A 293 -23.24 -29.79 -20.77
CA THR A 293 -24.16 -30.81 -20.25
C THR A 293 -23.99 -32.13 -21.00
N GLY A 294 -24.32 -33.25 -20.34
CA GLY A 294 -24.22 -34.59 -20.92
C GLY A 294 -25.11 -34.84 -22.15
N ALA A 295 -26.04 -33.93 -22.46
CA ALA A 295 -26.91 -34.00 -23.63
C ALA A 295 -26.34 -33.22 -24.85
N GLY A 296 -25.12 -32.70 -24.76
CA GLY A 296 -24.40 -32.08 -25.88
C GLY A 296 -24.62 -30.58 -26.07
N PHE A 297 -25.41 -29.94 -25.21
CA PHE A 297 -25.56 -28.48 -25.18
C PHE A 297 -24.76 -27.87 -24.00
N SER A 298 -24.15 -26.71 -24.22
CA SER A 298 -23.50 -25.94 -23.16
C SER A 298 -24.53 -25.11 -22.39
N LEU A 299 -24.48 -25.20 -21.07
CA LEU A 299 -25.17 -24.30 -20.16
C LEU A 299 -24.24 -23.13 -19.86
N SER A 300 -24.53 -21.92 -20.36
CA SER A 300 -23.82 -20.70 -19.97
C SER A 300 -24.60 -19.96 -18.88
N LEU A 301 -23.95 -19.74 -17.74
CA LEU A 301 -24.44 -18.99 -16.60
C LEU A 301 -23.59 -17.72 -16.48
N ALA A 302 -24.11 -16.60 -16.97
CA ALA A 302 -23.51 -15.30 -16.77
C ALA A 302 -24.16 -14.60 -15.58
N ALA A 303 -23.34 -14.10 -14.67
CA ALA A 303 -23.75 -13.31 -13.53
C ALA A 303 -22.92 -12.04 -13.52
N SER A 304 -23.55 -10.88 -13.70
CA SER A 304 -22.90 -9.58 -13.55
C SER A 304 -23.70 -8.69 -12.60
N ALA A 305 -22.98 -7.87 -11.83
CA ALA A 305 -23.57 -6.79 -11.05
C ALA A 305 -22.75 -5.51 -11.21
N HIS A 306 -23.49 -4.44 -11.45
CA HIS A 306 -22.96 -3.09 -11.49
C HIS A 306 -23.67 -2.26 -10.42
N ALA A 307 -22.91 -1.47 -9.69
CA ALA A 307 -23.43 -0.50 -8.73
C ALA A 307 -23.11 0.90 -9.25
N SER A 308 -24.15 1.68 -9.53
CA SER A 308 -24.02 3.11 -9.83
C SER A 308 -24.53 3.90 -8.64
N VAL A 309 -23.76 4.87 -8.17
CA VAL A 309 -24.20 5.81 -7.14
C VAL A 309 -24.35 7.16 -7.81
N ASN A 310 -25.56 7.67 -7.94
CA ASN A 310 -25.79 9.03 -8.42
C ASN A 310 -26.15 9.91 -7.24
N LEU A 311 -25.36 10.96 -7.03
CA LEU A 311 -25.60 11.95 -6.00
C LEU A 311 -25.46 13.32 -6.66
N GLY A 312 -26.59 13.94 -6.97
CA GLY A 312 -26.67 15.35 -7.34
C GLY A 312 -26.93 16.19 -6.09
N LEU A 313 -25.99 17.05 -5.75
CA LEU A 313 -26.13 18.06 -4.70
C LEU A 313 -26.11 19.44 -5.35
N GLU A 314 -27.30 20.04 -5.47
CA GLU A 314 -27.45 21.45 -5.80
C GLU A 314 -27.75 22.22 -4.52
N SER A 315 -26.81 23.08 -4.12
CA SER A 315 -26.90 23.92 -2.94
C SER A 315 -26.73 25.38 -3.34
N GLN A 316 -27.82 26.13 -3.26
CA GLN A 316 -27.81 27.60 -3.32
C GLN A 316 -27.78 28.11 -1.89
N VAL A 317 -26.59 28.21 -1.34
CA VAL A 317 -26.38 28.57 0.06
C VAL A 317 -25.26 29.60 0.14
N ASP A 318 -25.61 30.82 0.53
CA ASP A 318 -24.65 31.85 0.90
C ASP A 318 -24.06 31.51 2.28
N LEU A 319 -23.16 30.52 2.32
CA LEU A 319 -22.51 30.03 3.55
C LEU A 319 -21.98 31.20 4.42
N PRO A 320 -21.37 32.27 3.87
CA PRO A 320 -21.00 33.46 4.64
C PRO A 320 -22.14 34.17 5.38
N ALA A 321 -23.36 34.20 4.83
CA ALA A 321 -24.54 34.79 5.47
C ALA A 321 -25.17 33.83 6.51
N VAL A 322 -25.17 32.54 6.21
CA VAL A 322 -25.62 31.45 7.10
C VAL A 322 -24.85 31.39 8.40
N PHE A 323 -23.52 31.54 8.33
CA PHE A 323 -22.66 31.54 9.51
C PHE A 323 -22.78 32.83 10.36
N LYS A 324 -23.34 33.91 9.80
CA LYS A 324 -23.50 35.21 10.48
C LYS A 324 -24.86 35.36 11.14
N ASP A 325 -25.93 34.87 10.52
CA ASP A 325 -27.29 35.06 11.02
C ASP A 325 -28.19 33.85 10.66
N PRO A 326 -28.18 32.77 11.47
CA PRO A 326 -28.84 31.50 11.14
C PRO A 326 -30.36 31.61 11.08
N GLY A 327 -30.96 32.67 11.62
CA GLY A 327 -32.41 32.89 11.62
C GLY A 327 -32.98 33.48 10.33
N ASN A 328 -32.13 34.04 9.44
CA ASN A 328 -32.57 34.79 8.26
C ASN A 328 -32.01 34.26 6.93
N ALA A 329 -31.23 33.18 6.97
CA ALA A 329 -30.63 32.62 5.77
C ALA A 329 -31.66 31.81 4.95
N LYS A 330 -31.77 32.13 3.66
CA LYS A 330 -32.58 31.37 2.70
C LYS A 330 -31.72 30.24 2.14
N PHE A 331 -32.16 29.01 2.33
CA PHE A 331 -31.50 27.82 1.80
C PHE A 331 -32.40 27.15 0.80
N LYS A 332 -31.85 26.80 -0.36
CA LYS A 332 -32.49 25.88 -1.28
C LYS A 332 -31.52 24.75 -1.56
N VAL A 333 -31.77 23.62 -0.91
CA VAL A 333 -31.01 22.38 -1.14
C VAL A 333 -31.91 21.45 -1.93
N LYS A 334 -31.44 20.99 -3.08
CA LYS A 334 -32.12 19.98 -3.87
C LYS A 334 -31.20 18.77 -3.96
N LEU A 335 -31.61 17.69 -3.31
CA LEU A 335 -30.97 16.38 -3.43
C LEU A 335 -31.63 15.67 -4.62
N MET A 336 -30.82 15.26 -5.59
CA MET A 336 -31.25 14.44 -6.71
C MET A 336 -30.67 13.04 -6.50
N PRO A 337 -31.48 12.07 -6.03
CA PRO A 337 -31.05 10.71 -5.79
C PRO A 337 -30.81 9.93 -7.09
#